data_AF-A0A7V0X190-F1
#
_entry.id   AF-A0A7V0X190-F1
#
_cell.length_a   1.000
_cell.length_b   1.000
_cell.length_c   1.000
_cell.angle_alpha   90.00
_cell.angle_beta   90.00
_cell.angle_gamma   90.00
#
_symmetry.space_group_name_H-M   'P 1'
#
loop_
_entity.id
_entity.type
_entity.pdbx_description
1 polymer ?
#
loop_
_entity_poly.entity_id
_entity_poly.type
_entity_poly.pdbx_seq_one_letter_code
_entity_poly.pdbx_strand_id
1 'polypeptide(L)' 'MPRKSALEKVKRVVVKVGTSIITKNGHISGRRISRLVSDIMDAAGRGYEMVVVSSGAISAGCGALN' A
#
# COMPACT_ATOMS: atom_id res chain seq x y z
N MET A 1 -20.99 -15.17 8.74
CA MET A 1 -21.32 -13.81 8.23
C MET A 1 -20.73 -13.66 6.82
N PRO A 2 -21.50 -13.17 5.84
CA PRO A 2 -20.99 -12.88 4.51
C PRO A 2 -19.90 -11.78 4.53
N ARG A 3 -18.90 -11.88 3.67
CA ARG A 3 -17.81 -10.88 3.56
C ARG A 3 -18.34 -9.47 3.31
N LYS A 4 -19.39 -9.33 2.49
CA LYS A 4 -19.99 -8.05 2.12
C LYS A 4 -20.53 -7.31 3.36
N SER A 5 -21.31 -7.98 4.21
CA SER A 5 -21.87 -7.38 5.42
C SER A 5 -20.82 -6.99 6.46
N ALA A 6 -19.67 -7.67 6.49
CA ALA A 6 -18.55 -7.29 7.35
C ALA A 6 -17.86 -6.00 6.88
N LEU A 7 -17.83 -5.75 5.57
CA LEU A 7 -17.17 -4.59 4.97
C LEU A 7 -18.06 -3.34 4.91
N GLU A 8 -19.39 -3.49 4.92
CA GLU A 8 -20.36 -2.38 4.86
C GLU A 8 -20.20 -1.37 6.00
N LYS A 9 -19.75 -1.80 7.18
CA LYS A 9 -19.57 -0.93 8.36
C LYS A 9 -18.13 -0.47 8.57
N VAL A 10 -17.21 -0.80 7.66
CA VAL A 10 -15.80 -0.44 7.78
C VAL A 10 -15.63 1.05 7.50
N LYS A 11 -15.08 1.78 8.49
CA LYS A 11 -14.69 3.18 8.33
C LYS A 11 -13.19 3.34 8.07
N ARG A 12 -12.37 2.47 8.68
CA ARG A 12 -10.91 2.54 8.64
C ARG A 12 -10.30 1.29 8.01
N VAL A 13 -9.36 1.49 7.10
CA VAL A 13 -8.67 0.43 6.36
C VAL A 13 -7.18 0.51 6.59
N VAL A 14 -6.58 -0.58 7.06
CA VAL A 14 -5.12 -0.74 7.13
C VAL A 14 -4.65 -1.49 5.88
N VAL A 15 -3.83 -0.82 5.06
CA VAL A 15 -3.25 -1.39 3.86
C VAL A 15 -1.82 -1.83 4.18
N LYS A 16 -1.61 -3.13 4.34
CA LYS A 16 -0.27 -3.71 4.46
C LYS A 16 0.36 -3.87 3.08
N VAL A 17 1.55 -3.31 2.91
CA VAL A 17 2.28 -3.32 1.64
C VAL A 17 3.56 -4.13 1.82
N GLY A 18 3.73 -5.18 1.00
CA GLY A 18 4.94 -6.00 0.99
C GLY A 18 6.07 -5.37 0.16
N THR A 19 7.32 -5.78 0.41
CA THR A 19 8.51 -5.27 -0.30
C THR A 19 8.38 -5.42 -1.82
N SER A 20 7.89 -6.55 -2.32
CA SER A 20 7.71 -6.82 -3.76
C SER A 20 6.70 -5.90 -4.46
N ILE A 21 5.83 -5.23 -3.71
CA ILE A 21 4.85 -4.30 -4.26
C ILE A 21 5.50 -2.95 -4.56
N ILE A 22 6.43 -2.49 -3.72
CA ILE A 22 7.05 -1.15 -3.88
C ILE A 22 8.46 -1.19 -4.47
N THR A 23 9.00 -2.39 -4.70
CA THR A 23 10.33 -2.57 -5.28
C THR A 23 10.29 -3.32 -6.61
N LYS A 24 11.33 -3.12 -7.41
CA LYS A 24 11.64 -3.88 -8.63
C LYS A 24 13.15 -4.07 -8.70
N ASN A 25 13.59 -5.32 -8.80
CA ASN A 25 15.01 -5.69 -8.87
C ASN A 25 15.85 -5.08 -7.73
N GLY A 26 15.34 -5.11 -6.50
CA GLY A 26 16.04 -4.56 -5.33
C GLY A 26 15.89 -3.04 -5.14
N HIS A 27 15.52 -2.28 -6.17
CA HIS A 27 15.35 -0.83 -6.07
C HIS A 27 13.89 -0.43 -5.84
N ILE A 28 13.66 0.73 -5.22
CA ILE A 28 12.33 1.34 -5.13
C ILE A 28 11.77 1.59 -6.53
N SER A 29 10.51 1.24 -6.75
CA SER A 29 9.81 1.49 -8.01
C SER A 29 8.77 2.59 -7.84
N GLY A 30 9.13 3.82 -8.23
CA GLY A 30 8.20 4.96 -8.21
C GLY A 30 6.89 4.67 -8.94
N ARG A 31 6.95 4.05 -10.12
CA ARG A 31 5.75 3.64 -10.88
C ARG A 31 4.80 2.75 -10.09
N ARG A 32 5.31 1.78 -9.31
CA ARG A 32 4.47 0.88 -8.51
C ARG A 32 3.87 1.60 -7.31
N ILE A 33 4.67 2.44 -6.67
CA ILE A 33 4.20 3.29 -5.56
C ILE A 33 3.09 4.23 -6.04
N SER A 34 3.27 4.93 -7.16
CA SER A 34 2.26 5.85 -7.70
C SER A 34 0.93 5.17 -7.98
N ARG A 35 0.94 3.94 -8.51
CA ARG A 35 -0.29 3.15 -8.73
C ARG A 35 -0.98 2.81 -7.41
N LEU A 36 -0.22 2.32 -6.43
CA LEU A 36 -0.74 2.02 -5.11
C LEU A 36 -1.32 3.26 -4.42
N VAL A 37 -0.64 4.40 -4.55
CA VAL A 37 -1.14 5.68 -4.03
C VAL A 37 -2.45 6.07 -4.71
N SER A 38 -2.58 5.91 -6.03
CA SER A 38 -3.85 6.17 -6.74
C SER A 38 -4.99 5.35 -6.16
N ASP A 39 -4.80 4.03 -6.00
CA ASP A 39 -5.83 3.14 -5.46
C ASP A 39 -6.24 3.52 -4.02
N ILE A 40 -5.27 3.92 -3.20
CA ILE A 40 -5.49 4.35 -1.81
C ILE A 40 -6.22 5.70 -1.77
N MET A 41 -5.86 6.64 -2.66
CA MET A 41 -6.51 7.94 -2.73
C MET A 41 -7.94 7.82 -3.25
N ASP A 42 -8.20 6.93 -4.21
CA ASP A 42 -9.57 6.62 -4.65
C ASP A 42 -10.40 6.07 -3.48
N ALA A 43 -9.82 5.25 -2.62
CA ALA A 43 -10.48 4.78 -1.40
C ALA A 43 -10.70 5.91 -0.38
N ALA A 44 -9.68 6.74 -0.13
CA ALA A 44 -9.81 7.88 0.75
C ALA A 44 -10.90 8.87 0.28
N GLY A 45 -10.98 9.11 -1.03
CA GLY A 45 -12.00 9.96 -1.66
C GLY A 45 -13.44 9.45 -1.51
N ARG A 46 -13.61 8.15 -1.25
CA ARG A 46 -14.91 7.55 -0.89
C ARG A 46 -15.25 7.66 0.60
N GLY A 47 -14.39 8.30 1.40
CA GLY A 47 -14.61 8.54 2.83
C GLY A 47 -13.98 7.51 3.77
N TYR A 48 -13.16 6.58 3.27
CA TYR A 48 -12.42 5.65 4.13
C TYR A 48 -11.22 6.34 4.80
N GLU A 49 -11.01 6.06 6.08
CA GLU A 49 -9.79 6.44 6.79
C GLU A 49 -8.67 5.43 6.47
N MET A 50 -7.64 5.87 5.76
CA MET A 50 -6.60 4.99 5.25
C MET A 50 -5.34 5.03 6.14
N VAL A 51 -4.84 3.86 6.54
CA VAL A 51 -3.54 3.70 7.21
C VAL A 51 -2.67 2.78 6.37
N VAL A 52 -1.44 3.18 6.09
CA VAL A 52 -0.51 2.38 5.26
C VAL A 52 0.59 1.82 6.15
N VAL A 53 0.83 0.51 6.05
CA VAL A 53 1.95 -0.18 6.71
C VAL A 53 2.85 -0.78 5.65
N SER A 54 3.95 -0.10 5.32
CA SER A 54 4.86 -0.54 4.27
C SER A 54 6.07 -1.28 4.80
N SER A 55 6.50 -2.31 4.07
CA SER A 55 7.84 -2.89 4.17
C SER A 55 8.81 -2.15 3.22
N GLY A 56 9.95 -2.76 2.89
CA GLY A 56 10.87 -2.29 1.85
C GLY A 56 11.97 -1.32 2.28
N ALA A 57 12.05 -0.91 3.55
CA ALA A 57 13.14 -0.08 4.06
C ALA A 57 14.53 -0.70 3.80
N ILE A 58 14.70 -2.00 4.06
CA ILE A 58 15.96 -2.72 3.81
C ILE A 58 16.28 -2.74 2.31
N SER A 59 15.32 -3.11 1.46
CA SER A 59 15.54 -3.14 0.00
C SER A 59 15.85 -1.75 -0.56
N ALA A 60 15.18 -0.71 -0.06
CA ALA A 60 15.47 0.67 -0.44
C ALA A 60 16.90 1.06 -0.08
N GLY A 61 17.36 0.72 1.12
CA GLY A 61 18.74 0.94 1.56
C GLY A 61 19.74 0.17 0.71
N CYS A 62 19.57 -1.15 0.56
CA CYS A 62 20.46 -1.98 -0.25
C CYS A 62 20.52 -1.51 -1.71
N GLY A 63 19.38 -1.18 -2.32
CA GLY A 63 19.34 -0.68 -3.69
C GLY A 63 19.85 0.76 -3.86
N ALA A 64 20.11 1.50 -2.78
CA ALA A 64 20.75 2.81 -2.85
C ALA A 64 22.27 2.73 -2.63
N LEU A 65 22.75 1.62 -2.04
CA LEU A 65 24.16 1.39 -1.72
C LEU A 65 24.88 0.51 -2.74
N ASN A 66 24.14 -0.18 -3.61
CA ASN A 66 24.64 -1.01 -4.71
C ASN A 66 24.43 -0.30 -6.04
#